data_AF-A0A931N0V2-F1
#
_entry.id   AF-A0A931N0V2-F1
#
_cell.length_a   1.000
_cell.length_b   1.000
_cell.length_c   1.000
_cell.angle_alpha   90.00
_cell.angle_beta   90.00
_cell.angle_gamma   90.00
#
_symmetry.space_group_name_H-M   'P 1'
#
loop_
_entity.id
_entity.type
_entity.pdbx_description
1 polymer ?
#
loop_
_entity_poly.entity_id
_entity_poly.type
_entity_poly.pdbx_seq_one_letter_code
_entity_poly.pdbx_strand_id
1 'polypeptide(L)'
;MSDHSTEDEIRAELRQFARSLPALLRLHAQAGNWLERRQIRKQISRTLREQRREEDTARGHQLSWTQRMVENYRAHSLTVAERAHNPNIDHTRRHEDHLALRAHADGLRARIAVDERLTVTERGIALDGLDAATTFPEFEPGRLFRNAHKVKGREALHYRAQVARVLGADTYTRQLRAPHQQDREPADRITARQNPQPGRDRDQSIPPSAPTDRDHEETVGRAEGDRLAAVETEVSHLRGDRDRLDARVGVLQRGVDAVTADRDELRGKLATVGAEVAGLRTRNQRLLAEIGDLREREQGQGQPVQRSVAEHLRHFRDERDQARRERDRYQRERDQARAELARRDTDHDHERRDTHRDESAPLSSATGEAVREWNETVGRNIAEALEGIEHPEIAKRDLGQVRWDKFTTGTESAEDVARWWVEDGATAYWAEQSTPDRSAERPRLSRPENTQPWQPDREKPARERRNRHRRNGIERSR
;
A
#
# COMPACT_ATOMS: atom_id res chain seq x y z
N MET A 1 -5.47 23.02 -21.34
CA MET A 1 -5.50 21.80 -20.50
C MET A 1 -5.42 20.64 -21.46
N SER A 2 -4.42 19.76 -21.34
CA SER A 2 -4.29 18.59 -22.20
C SER A 2 -5.51 17.69 -22.00
N ASP A 3 -6.23 17.35 -23.07
CA ASP A 3 -7.35 16.36 -23.03
C ASP A 3 -6.84 14.92 -22.84
N HIS A 4 -5.69 14.75 -22.21
CA HIS A 4 -5.10 13.44 -21.99
C HIS A 4 -5.74 12.86 -20.74
N SER A 5 -6.20 11.61 -20.83
CA SER A 5 -6.69 10.90 -19.66
C SER A 5 -5.64 10.97 -18.56
N THR A 6 -6.05 11.22 -17.32
CA THR A 6 -5.14 11.17 -16.15
C THR A 6 -4.40 9.83 -16.07
N GLU A 7 -4.99 8.76 -16.60
CA GLU A 7 -4.32 7.46 -16.75
C GLU A 7 -3.15 7.50 -17.74
N ASP A 8 -3.26 8.25 -18.82
CA ASP A 8 -2.21 8.37 -19.85
C ASP A 8 -1.07 9.28 -19.40
N GLU A 9 -1.38 10.34 -18.63
CA GLU A 9 -0.36 11.16 -17.95
C GLU A 9 0.44 10.32 -16.96
N ILE A 10 -0.23 9.54 -16.09
CA ILE A 10 0.43 8.63 -15.14
C ILE A 10 1.26 7.57 -15.89
N ARG A 11 0.75 7.00 -16.99
CA ARG A 11 1.50 6.03 -17.81
C ARG A 11 2.71 6.67 -18.48
N ALA A 12 2.60 7.92 -18.93
CA ALA A 12 3.71 8.66 -19.52
C ALA A 12 4.81 8.93 -18.48
N GLU A 13 4.43 9.35 -17.27
CA GLU A 13 5.35 9.56 -16.14
C GLU A 13 6.02 8.26 -15.70
N LEU A 14 5.27 7.15 -15.60
CA LEU A 14 5.84 5.83 -15.32
C LEU A 14 6.85 5.39 -16.38
N ARG A 15 6.59 5.65 -17.66
CA ARG A 15 7.55 5.38 -18.74
C ARG A 15 8.77 6.28 -18.63
N GLN A 16 8.60 7.55 -18.26
CA GLN A 16 9.69 8.50 -18.06
C GLN A 16 10.58 8.07 -16.88
N PHE A 17 9.97 7.63 -15.78
CA PHE A 17 10.67 7.07 -14.62
C PHE A 17 11.40 5.77 -14.96
N ALA A 18 10.72 4.83 -15.62
CA ALA A 18 11.30 3.55 -16.04
C ALA A 18 12.48 3.75 -17.00
N ARG A 19 12.51 4.84 -17.76
CA ARG A 19 13.66 5.23 -18.60
C ARG A 19 14.75 5.96 -17.80
N SER A 20 14.38 6.81 -16.83
CA SER A 20 15.34 7.63 -16.09
C SER A 20 16.11 6.83 -15.02
N LEU A 21 15.48 5.85 -14.36
CA LEU A 21 16.13 5.08 -13.29
C LEU A 21 17.31 4.22 -13.82
N PRO A 22 17.18 3.44 -14.90
CA PRO A 22 18.32 2.71 -15.47
C PRO A 22 19.42 3.65 -15.96
N ALA A 23 19.06 4.83 -16.49
CA ALA A 23 20.04 5.84 -16.89
C ALA A 23 20.83 6.37 -15.68
N LEU A 24 20.15 6.70 -14.58
CA LEU A 24 20.80 7.13 -13.33
C LEU A 24 21.68 6.02 -12.74
N LEU A 25 21.26 4.76 -12.80
CA LEU A 25 22.06 3.62 -12.35
C LEU A 25 23.31 3.41 -13.23
N ARG A 26 23.18 3.59 -14.55
CA ARG A 26 24.33 3.56 -15.48
C ARG A 26 25.29 4.71 -15.20
N LEU A 27 24.79 5.93 -15.02
CA LEU A 27 25.60 7.08 -14.64
C LEU A 27 26.32 6.83 -13.31
N HIS A 28 25.64 6.23 -12.32
CA HIS A 28 26.25 5.87 -11.05
C HIS A 28 27.40 4.84 -11.22
N ALA A 29 27.23 3.86 -12.11
CA ALA A 29 28.26 2.87 -12.40
C ALA A 29 29.46 3.46 -13.16
N GLN A 30 29.20 4.41 -14.07
CA GLN A 30 30.21 5.08 -14.89
C GLN A 30 30.95 6.21 -14.16
N ALA A 31 30.38 6.77 -13.10
CA ALA A 31 30.98 7.87 -12.34
C ALA A 31 32.38 7.48 -11.81
N GLY A 32 33.40 8.18 -12.29
CA GLY A 32 34.80 7.96 -11.92
C GLY A 32 35.15 8.60 -10.57
N ASN A 33 34.43 9.65 -10.18
CA ASN A 33 34.67 10.38 -8.94
C ASN A 33 33.67 10.02 -7.84
N TRP A 34 34.14 9.99 -6.59
CA TRP A 34 33.31 9.74 -5.41
C TRP A 34 32.20 10.80 -5.24
N LEU A 35 32.49 12.08 -5.55
CA LEU A 35 31.53 13.17 -5.42
C LEU A 35 30.34 12.99 -6.37
N GLU A 36 30.61 12.64 -7.63
CA GLU A 36 29.59 12.32 -8.64
C GLU A 36 28.72 11.14 -8.18
N ARG A 37 29.33 10.05 -7.68
CA ARG A 37 28.59 8.91 -7.11
C ARG A 37 27.69 9.32 -5.95
N ARG A 38 28.14 10.24 -5.09
CA ARG A 38 27.31 10.77 -3.99
C ARG A 38 26.14 11.60 -4.50
N GLN A 39 26.37 12.48 -5.48
CA GLN A 39 25.32 13.29 -6.09
C GLN A 39 24.27 12.41 -6.79
N ILE A 40 24.71 11.43 -7.60
CA ILE A 40 23.80 10.52 -8.30
C ILE A 40 22.99 9.67 -7.30
N ARG A 41 23.60 9.18 -6.20
CA ARG A 41 22.86 8.49 -5.13
C ARG A 41 21.80 9.37 -4.47
N LYS A 42 22.10 10.65 -4.22
CA LYS A 42 21.12 11.61 -3.71
C LYS A 42 19.99 11.82 -4.71
N GLN A 43 20.30 11.92 -6.00
CA GLN A 43 19.30 12.08 -7.07
C GLN A 43 18.39 10.86 -7.17
N ILE A 44 18.94 9.63 -7.20
CA ILE A 44 18.16 8.38 -7.16
C ILE A 44 17.27 8.32 -5.91
N SER A 45 17.81 8.70 -4.75
CA SER A 45 17.04 8.72 -3.50
C SER A 45 15.91 9.73 -3.53
N ARG A 46 16.10 10.88 -4.19
CA ARG A 46 15.09 11.93 -4.34
C ARG A 46 13.98 11.46 -5.27
N THR A 47 14.32 10.95 -6.45
CA THR A 47 13.33 10.47 -7.43
C THR A 47 12.49 9.32 -6.87
N LEU A 48 13.09 8.38 -6.13
CA LEU A 48 12.34 7.31 -5.47
C LEU A 48 11.40 7.80 -4.36
N ARG A 49 11.76 8.86 -3.63
CA ARG A 49 10.87 9.46 -2.63
C ARG A 49 9.72 10.21 -3.26
N GLU A 50 9.97 10.92 -4.36
CA GLU A 50 8.94 11.63 -5.14
C GLU A 50 7.94 10.61 -5.69
N GLN A 51 8.41 9.54 -6.35
CA GLN A 51 7.55 8.47 -6.85
C GLN A 51 6.71 7.83 -5.72
N ARG A 52 7.31 7.51 -4.56
CA ARG A 52 6.55 6.95 -3.43
C ARG A 52 5.48 7.89 -2.92
N ARG A 53 5.74 9.21 -2.89
CA ARG A 53 4.73 10.20 -2.49
C ARG A 53 3.58 10.24 -3.49
N GLU A 54 3.86 10.17 -4.79
CA GLU A 54 2.84 10.12 -5.84
C GLU A 54 2.02 8.83 -5.77
N GLU A 55 2.65 7.68 -5.52
CA GLU A 55 1.95 6.42 -5.29
C GLU A 55 1.07 6.47 -4.04
N ASP A 56 1.57 7.06 -2.95
CA ASP A 56 0.83 7.24 -1.71
C ASP A 56 -0.36 8.21 -1.87
N THR A 57 -0.21 9.30 -2.63
CA THR A 57 -1.32 10.22 -2.93
C THR A 57 -2.35 9.56 -3.83
N ALA A 58 -1.93 8.87 -4.90
CA ALA A 58 -2.82 8.13 -5.79
C ALA A 58 -3.61 7.05 -5.03
N ARG A 59 -2.95 6.32 -4.12
CA ARG A 59 -3.61 5.36 -3.22
C ARG A 59 -4.58 6.05 -2.27
N GLY A 60 -4.20 7.19 -1.68
CA GLY A 60 -5.09 7.99 -0.84
C GLY A 60 -6.36 8.43 -1.58
N HIS A 61 -6.23 8.86 -2.83
CA HIS A 61 -7.36 9.19 -3.69
C HIS A 61 -8.24 7.96 -3.95
N GLN A 62 -7.65 6.80 -4.25
CA GLN A 62 -8.38 5.56 -4.48
C GLN A 62 -9.19 5.12 -3.25
N LEU A 63 -8.60 5.20 -2.06
CA LEU A 63 -9.29 4.91 -0.80
C LEU A 63 -10.46 5.89 -0.60
N SER A 64 -10.26 7.18 -0.85
CA SER A 64 -11.33 8.19 -0.74
C SER A 64 -12.47 7.99 -1.75
N TRP A 65 -12.13 7.51 -2.95
CA TRP A 65 -13.09 7.25 -4.02
C TRP A 65 -13.90 5.99 -3.71
N THR A 66 -13.24 4.92 -3.28
CA THR A 66 -13.88 3.67 -2.86
C THR A 66 -14.82 3.89 -1.68
N GLN A 67 -14.39 4.70 -0.69
CA GLN A 67 -15.24 5.12 0.43
C GLN A 67 -16.53 5.80 -0.08
N ARG A 68 -16.39 6.82 -0.94
CA ARG A 68 -17.54 7.53 -1.52
C ARG A 68 -18.46 6.63 -2.34
N MET A 69 -17.89 5.67 -3.08
CA MET A 69 -18.71 4.69 -3.81
C MET A 69 -19.56 3.83 -2.88
N VAL A 70 -18.99 3.32 -1.78
CA VAL A 70 -19.73 2.53 -0.79
C VAL A 70 -20.78 3.40 -0.09
N GLU A 71 -20.47 4.65 0.23
CA GLU A 71 -21.44 5.62 0.79
C GLU A 71 -22.60 5.90 -0.17
N ASN A 72 -22.32 6.09 -1.47
CA ASN A 72 -23.34 6.29 -2.50
C ASN A 72 -24.22 5.04 -2.65
N TYR A 73 -23.62 3.85 -2.61
CA TYR A 73 -24.36 2.59 -2.60
C TYR A 73 -25.25 2.48 -1.36
N ARG A 74 -24.74 2.84 -0.19
CA ARG A 74 -25.50 2.85 1.06
C ARG A 74 -26.71 3.78 0.98
N ALA A 75 -26.53 4.99 0.44
CA ALA A 75 -27.64 5.91 0.22
C ALA A 75 -28.69 5.29 -0.71
N HIS A 76 -28.25 4.63 -1.80
CA HIS A 76 -29.17 3.92 -2.70
C HIS A 76 -29.90 2.78 -1.96
N SER A 77 -29.20 1.93 -1.19
CA SER A 77 -29.85 0.86 -0.41
C SER A 77 -30.84 1.38 0.62
N LEU A 78 -30.55 2.52 1.26
CA LEU A 78 -31.48 3.17 2.19
C LEU A 78 -32.75 3.63 1.48
N THR A 79 -32.64 4.32 0.33
CA THR A 79 -33.83 4.74 -0.43
C THR A 79 -34.67 3.56 -0.94
N VAL A 80 -34.05 2.41 -1.24
CA VAL A 80 -34.76 1.19 -1.63
C VAL A 80 -35.45 0.57 -0.41
N ALA A 81 -34.79 0.56 0.75
CA ALA A 81 -35.37 0.08 1.99
C ALA A 81 -36.58 0.95 2.42
N GLU A 82 -36.46 2.27 2.42
CA GLU A 82 -37.56 3.20 2.72
C GLU A 82 -38.76 2.97 1.78
N ARG A 83 -38.50 2.79 0.48
CA ARG A 83 -39.54 2.46 -0.50
C ARG A 83 -40.17 1.09 -0.26
N ALA A 84 -39.39 0.10 0.15
CA ALA A 84 -39.92 -1.23 0.46
C ALA A 84 -40.90 -1.20 1.66
N HIS A 85 -40.67 -0.31 2.63
CA HIS A 85 -41.56 -0.12 3.79
C HIS A 85 -42.81 0.71 3.48
N ASN A 86 -42.84 1.43 2.36
CA ASN A 86 -43.99 2.24 1.97
C ASN A 86 -45.11 1.34 1.39
N PRO A 87 -46.28 1.24 2.05
CA PRO A 87 -47.38 0.37 1.59
C PRO A 87 -47.96 0.80 0.23
N ASN A 88 -47.77 2.06 -0.17
CA ASN A 88 -48.32 2.61 -1.41
C ASN A 88 -47.51 2.23 -2.67
N ILE A 89 -46.34 1.61 -2.51
CA ILE A 89 -45.49 1.22 -3.64
C ILE A 89 -45.86 -0.20 -4.10
N ASP A 90 -46.15 -0.33 -5.38
CA ASP A 90 -46.49 -1.61 -6.02
C ASP A 90 -45.37 -2.65 -5.88
N HIS A 91 -45.75 -3.92 -5.78
CA HIS A 91 -44.84 -5.06 -5.66
C HIS A 91 -43.89 -5.16 -6.86
N THR A 92 -44.36 -4.82 -8.07
CA THR A 92 -43.53 -4.79 -9.29
C THR A 92 -42.38 -3.80 -9.13
N ARG A 93 -42.69 -2.60 -8.63
CA ARG A 93 -41.69 -1.55 -8.42
C ARG A 93 -40.67 -1.94 -7.35
N ARG A 94 -41.11 -2.58 -6.26
CA ARG A 94 -40.20 -3.10 -5.21
C ARG A 94 -39.26 -4.17 -5.78
N HIS A 95 -39.77 -5.03 -6.66
CA HIS A 95 -38.96 -6.05 -7.32
C HIS A 95 -37.90 -5.42 -8.23
N GLU A 96 -38.28 -4.44 -9.06
CA GLU A 96 -37.35 -3.67 -9.90
C GLU A 96 -36.27 -2.97 -9.06
N ASP A 97 -36.66 -2.30 -7.98
CA ASP A 97 -35.74 -1.61 -7.08
C ASP A 97 -34.74 -2.61 -6.45
N HIS A 98 -35.20 -3.80 -6.05
CA HIS A 98 -34.34 -4.86 -5.53
C HIS A 98 -33.37 -5.41 -6.59
N LEU A 99 -33.82 -5.57 -7.83
CA LEU A 99 -32.95 -5.98 -8.95
C LEU A 99 -31.89 -4.92 -9.26
N ALA A 100 -32.29 -3.64 -9.31
CA ALA A 100 -31.38 -2.52 -9.51
C ALA A 100 -30.34 -2.42 -8.39
N LEU A 101 -30.76 -2.63 -7.13
CA LEU A 101 -29.86 -2.63 -5.99
C LEU A 101 -28.84 -3.77 -6.08
N ARG A 102 -29.28 -4.98 -6.46
CA ARG A 102 -28.40 -6.13 -6.66
C ARG A 102 -27.40 -5.88 -7.78
N ALA A 103 -27.86 -5.38 -8.93
CA ALA A 103 -26.99 -5.05 -10.05
C ALA A 103 -25.93 -3.98 -9.68
N HIS A 104 -26.33 -2.96 -8.91
CA HIS A 104 -25.42 -1.95 -8.40
C HIS A 104 -24.36 -2.55 -7.45
N ALA A 105 -24.78 -3.42 -6.54
CA ALA A 105 -23.88 -4.11 -5.61
C ALA A 105 -22.86 -4.98 -6.36
N ASP A 106 -23.33 -5.80 -7.30
CA ASP A 106 -22.47 -6.71 -8.06
C ASP A 106 -21.49 -5.93 -8.95
N GLY A 107 -21.94 -4.81 -9.54
CA GLY A 107 -21.06 -3.90 -10.29
C GLY A 107 -19.97 -3.23 -9.43
N LEU A 108 -20.26 -2.94 -8.16
CA LEU A 108 -19.26 -2.42 -7.23
C LEU A 108 -18.32 -3.51 -6.71
N ARG A 109 -18.84 -4.71 -6.39
CA ARG A 109 -18.01 -5.86 -6.00
C ARG A 109 -16.96 -6.18 -7.07
N ALA A 110 -17.37 -6.23 -8.33
CA ALA A 110 -16.46 -6.49 -9.46
C ALA A 110 -15.37 -5.41 -9.56
N ARG A 111 -15.73 -4.12 -9.46
CA ARG A 111 -14.76 -3.02 -9.50
C ARG A 111 -13.77 -3.06 -8.32
N ILE A 112 -14.27 -3.22 -7.10
CA ILE A 112 -13.45 -3.29 -5.88
C ILE A 112 -12.52 -4.50 -5.92
N ALA A 113 -12.99 -5.65 -6.40
CA ALA A 113 -12.20 -6.86 -6.45
C ALA A 113 -10.99 -6.75 -7.40
N VAL A 114 -11.14 -6.04 -8.52
CA VAL A 114 -10.08 -5.92 -9.55
C VAL A 114 -9.11 -4.76 -9.26
N ASP A 115 -9.47 -3.81 -8.41
CA ASP A 115 -8.64 -2.64 -8.13
C ASP A 115 -7.26 -3.00 -7.53
N GLU A 116 -6.20 -2.77 -8.32
CA GLU A 116 -4.81 -3.09 -7.96
C GLU A 116 -4.21 -2.10 -6.95
N ARG A 117 -4.76 -0.88 -6.86
CA ARG A 117 -4.25 0.15 -5.96
C ARG A 117 -4.66 -0.10 -4.51
N LEU A 118 -5.70 -0.93 -4.31
CA LEU A 118 -6.13 -1.39 -3.00
C LEU A 118 -5.36 -2.65 -2.61
N THR A 119 -4.81 -2.66 -1.40
CA THR A 119 -4.27 -3.90 -0.84
C THR A 119 -5.38 -4.94 -0.69
N VAL A 120 -5.02 -6.23 -0.67
CA VAL A 120 -6.03 -7.31 -0.53
C VAL A 120 -6.87 -7.14 0.74
N THR A 121 -6.28 -6.66 1.84
CA THR A 121 -7.01 -6.37 3.07
C THR A 121 -7.97 -5.20 2.89
N GLU A 122 -7.57 -4.12 2.22
CA GLU A 122 -8.45 -2.97 1.94
C GLU A 122 -9.60 -3.33 1.00
N ARG A 123 -9.36 -4.16 -0.02
CA ARG A 123 -10.43 -4.72 -0.86
C ARG A 123 -11.44 -5.50 -0.04
N GLY A 124 -10.97 -6.34 0.89
CA GLY A 124 -11.87 -7.08 1.78
C GLY A 124 -12.66 -6.17 2.72
N ILE A 125 -12.03 -5.15 3.31
CA ILE A 125 -12.72 -4.14 4.13
C ILE A 125 -13.80 -3.40 3.33
N ALA A 126 -13.52 -3.06 2.07
CA ALA A 126 -14.47 -2.39 1.20
C ALA A 126 -15.66 -3.30 0.84
N LEU A 127 -15.40 -4.59 0.56
CA LEU A 127 -16.45 -5.58 0.32
C LEU A 127 -17.32 -5.81 1.57
N ASP A 128 -16.71 -5.90 2.75
CA ASP A 128 -17.42 -6.00 4.03
C ASP A 128 -18.26 -4.76 4.30
N GLY A 129 -17.73 -3.56 4.01
CA GLY A 129 -18.48 -2.31 4.07
C GLY A 129 -19.67 -2.28 3.11
N LEU A 130 -19.52 -2.85 1.91
CA LEU A 130 -20.60 -2.98 0.94
C LEU A 130 -21.68 -3.95 1.43
N ASP A 131 -21.29 -5.13 1.94
CA ASP A 131 -22.20 -6.13 2.48
C ASP A 131 -22.95 -5.60 3.73
N ALA A 132 -22.25 -4.84 4.58
CA ALA A 132 -22.84 -4.12 5.70
C ALA A 132 -23.84 -3.06 5.24
N ALA A 133 -23.55 -2.30 4.18
CA ALA A 133 -24.47 -1.32 3.61
C ALA A 133 -25.73 -1.98 3.03
N THR A 134 -25.62 -3.17 2.43
CA THR A 134 -26.78 -3.94 1.95
C THR A 134 -27.64 -4.44 3.11
N THR A 135 -27.01 -4.92 4.19
CA THR A 135 -27.72 -5.56 5.31
C THR A 135 -28.29 -4.55 6.31
N PHE A 136 -27.55 -3.48 6.58
CA PHE A 136 -27.85 -2.45 7.58
C PHE A 136 -27.67 -1.05 6.97
N PRO A 137 -28.55 -0.62 6.05
CA PRO A 137 -28.38 0.64 5.32
C PRO A 137 -28.38 1.88 6.22
N GLU A 138 -29.05 1.81 7.37
CA GLU A 138 -29.11 2.91 8.34
C GLU A 138 -27.78 3.13 9.10
N PHE A 139 -26.95 2.10 9.21
CA PHE A 139 -25.68 2.20 9.93
C PHE A 139 -24.64 2.98 9.12
N GLU A 140 -24.01 3.98 9.74
CA GLU A 140 -22.90 4.73 9.15
C GLU A 140 -21.57 4.07 9.51
N PRO A 141 -20.89 3.39 8.57
CA PRO A 141 -19.62 2.73 8.86
C PRO A 141 -18.48 3.71 9.19
N GLY A 142 -18.73 5.02 9.10
CA GLY A 142 -17.70 6.05 9.21
C GLY A 142 -16.60 5.85 8.17
N ARG A 143 -15.36 6.22 8.51
CA ARG A 143 -14.21 6.04 7.61
C ARG A 143 -13.76 4.57 7.60
N LEU A 144 -14.17 3.80 6.59
CA LEU A 144 -13.87 2.36 6.43
C LEU A 144 -12.37 2.07 6.59
N PHE A 145 -11.52 2.90 5.99
CA PHE A 145 -10.08 2.65 5.92
C PHE A 145 -9.25 3.21 7.08
N ARG A 146 -9.86 3.90 8.07
CA ARG A 146 -9.13 4.58 9.14
C ARG A 146 -8.22 3.64 9.94
N ASN A 147 -8.66 2.38 10.11
CA ASN A 147 -7.92 1.36 10.85
C ASN A 147 -7.39 0.23 9.96
N ALA A 148 -7.43 0.36 8.63
CA ALA A 148 -7.01 -0.71 7.72
C ALA A 148 -5.56 -1.20 7.98
N HIS A 149 -4.65 -0.29 8.33
CA HIS A 149 -3.25 -0.61 8.68
C HIS A 149 -3.09 -1.38 10.01
N LYS A 150 -4.12 -1.36 10.87
CA LYS A 150 -4.11 -2.07 12.16
C LYS A 150 -4.65 -3.50 12.04
N VAL A 151 -5.40 -3.78 10.97
CA VAL A 151 -5.97 -5.10 10.71
C VAL A 151 -4.83 -6.09 10.43
N LYS A 152 -4.60 -7.00 11.37
CA LYS A 152 -3.53 -8.01 11.33
C LYS A 152 -4.07 -9.38 11.74
N GLY A 153 -3.31 -10.44 11.45
CA GLY A 153 -3.64 -11.79 11.91
C GLY A 153 -4.95 -12.32 11.32
N ARG A 154 -5.84 -12.82 12.19
CA ARG A 154 -7.08 -13.51 11.80
C ARG A 154 -8.05 -12.61 11.02
N GLU A 155 -8.20 -11.35 11.39
CA GLU A 155 -9.08 -10.41 10.68
C GLU A 155 -8.60 -10.18 9.25
N ALA A 156 -7.29 -9.97 9.05
CA ALA A 156 -6.71 -9.81 7.71
C ALA A 156 -6.95 -11.06 6.84
N LEU A 157 -6.94 -12.26 7.42
CA LEU A 157 -7.26 -13.50 6.71
C LEU A 157 -8.72 -13.57 6.28
N HIS A 158 -9.65 -13.13 7.12
CA HIS A 158 -11.08 -13.06 6.78
C HIS A 158 -11.32 -12.14 5.58
N TYR A 159 -10.74 -10.94 5.61
CA TYR A 159 -10.83 -9.99 4.50
C TYR A 159 -10.21 -10.56 3.21
N ARG A 160 -9.06 -11.23 3.30
CA ARG A 160 -8.45 -11.90 2.13
C ARG A 160 -9.31 -13.04 1.58
N ALA A 161 -9.91 -13.84 2.45
CA ALA A 161 -10.81 -14.93 2.05
C ALA A 161 -12.08 -14.39 1.38
N GLN A 162 -12.60 -13.23 1.81
CA GLN A 162 -13.72 -12.56 1.16
C GLN A 162 -13.37 -12.13 -0.27
N VAL A 163 -12.21 -11.48 -0.46
CA VAL A 163 -11.73 -11.11 -1.81
C VAL A 163 -11.54 -12.34 -2.69
N ALA A 164 -10.95 -13.42 -2.15
CA ALA A 164 -10.75 -14.66 -2.89
C ALA A 164 -12.07 -15.32 -3.32
N ARG A 165 -13.12 -15.25 -2.48
CA ARG A 165 -14.46 -15.75 -2.83
C ARG A 165 -15.06 -14.98 -3.99
N VAL A 166 -14.95 -13.64 -3.99
CA VAL A 166 -15.46 -12.80 -5.09
C VAL A 166 -14.68 -13.08 -6.38
N LEU A 167 -13.35 -13.07 -6.33
CA LEU A 167 -12.52 -13.37 -7.51
C LEU A 167 -12.74 -14.81 -8.01
N GLY A 168 -12.92 -15.77 -7.12
CA GLY A 168 -13.20 -17.17 -7.47
C GLY A 168 -14.58 -17.37 -8.10
N ALA A 169 -15.58 -16.60 -7.66
CA ALA A 169 -16.91 -16.61 -8.28
C ALA A 169 -16.88 -16.02 -9.70
N ASP A 170 -16.10 -14.96 -9.92
CA ASP A 170 -15.93 -14.35 -11.25
C ASP A 170 -15.17 -15.25 -12.22
N THR A 171 -14.11 -15.92 -11.76
CA THR A 171 -13.38 -16.88 -12.62
C THR A 171 -14.24 -18.08 -12.97
N TYR A 172 -15.02 -18.61 -12.02
CA TYR A 172 -15.94 -19.72 -12.25
C TYR A 172 -17.07 -19.34 -13.22
N THR A 173 -17.70 -18.17 -13.05
CA THR A 173 -18.73 -17.67 -13.98
C THR A 173 -18.17 -17.38 -15.36
N ARG A 174 -16.95 -16.81 -15.47
CA ARG A 174 -16.28 -16.61 -16.76
C ARG A 174 -15.96 -17.94 -17.45
N GLN A 175 -15.47 -18.94 -16.72
CA GLN A 175 -15.18 -20.27 -17.27
C GLN A 175 -16.45 -21.00 -17.71
N LEU A 176 -17.57 -20.86 -16.99
CA LEU A 176 -18.86 -21.42 -17.40
C LEU A 176 -19.48 -20.70 -18.61
N ARG A 177 -19.20 -19.40 -18.79
CA ARG A 177 -19.75 -18.61 -19.91
C ARG A 177 -18.94 -18.75 -21.21
N ALA A 178 -17.66 -19.11 -21.12
CA ALA A 178 -16.74 -19.16 -22.26
C ALA A 178 -17.06 -20.22 -23.35
N PRO A 179 -17.57 -21.44 -23.07
CA PRO A 179 -17.76 -22.43 -24.13
C PRO A 179 -19.10 -22.30 -24.89
N HIS A 180 -20.08 -21.51 -24.44
CA HIS A 180 -21.42 -21.49 -25.06
C HIS A 180 -21.68 -20.33 -26.03
N GLN A 181 -20.74 -19.40 -26.19
CA GLN A 181 -20.88 -18.30 -27.15
C GLN A 181 -20.19 -18.55 -28.50
N GLN A 182 -19.30 -19.53 -28.62
CA GLN A 182 -18.64 -19.85 -29.91
C GLN A 182 -19.47 -20.77 -30.82
N ASP A 183 -20.40 -21.56 -30.26
CA ASP A 183 -21.27 -22.45 -31.06
C ASP A 183 -22.67 -21.86 -31.35
N ARG A 184 -22.91 -20.60 -30.98
CA ARG A 184 -24.16 -19.86 -31.28
C ARG A 184 -23.93 -18.79 -32.34
N GLU A 185 -23.38 -19.18 -33.49
CA GLU A 185 -23.62 -18.49 -34.76
C GLU A 185 -24.91 -19.06 -35.44
N PRO A 186 -25.58 -18.31 -36.33
CA PRO A 186 -27.00 -17.97 -36.17
C PRO A 186 -27.96 -19.00 -36.79
N ALA A 187 -28.55 -19.86 -35.96
CA ALA A 187 -29.75 -20.62 -36.33
C ALA A 187 -31.02 -19.73 -36.47
N ASP A 188 -30.99 -18.50 -35.94
CA ASP A 188 -32.12 -17.56 -35.97
C ASP A 188 -32.32 -16.86 -37.33
N ARG A 189 -31.54 -17.20 -38.37
CA ARG A 189 -31.79 -16.70 -39.73
C ARG A 189 -32.80 -17.51 -40.54
N ILE A 190 -33.27 -18.67 -40.06
CA ILE A 190 -34.11 -19.58 -40.86
C ILE A 190 -35.61 -19.53 -40.49
N THR A 191 -36.01 -19.01 -39.33
CA THR A 191 -37.42 -19.07 -38.87
C THR A 191 -38.24 -17.79 -39.04
N ALA A 192 -37.67 -16.69 -39.55
CA ALA A 192 -38.40 -15.42 -39.76
C ALA A 192 -39.27 -15.38 -41.04
N ARG A 193 -39.73 -16.53 -41.55
CA ARG A 193 -40.52 -16.60 -42.78
C ARG A 193 -41.62 -17.68 -42.72
N GLN A 194 -42.49 -17.63 -41.73
CA GLN A 194 -43.84 -18.24 -41.80
C GLN A 194 -44.60 -17.93 -40.51
N ASN A 195 -45.37 -16.84 -40.51
CA ASN A 195 -46.51 -16.74 -39.61
C ASN A 195 -47.67 -16.07 -40.38
N PRO A 196 -48.65 -16.84 -40.87
CA PRO A 196 -49.84 -16.29 -41.49
C PRO A 196 -50.79 -15.76 -40.41
N GLN A 197 -51.27 -14.54 -40.60
CA GLN A 197 -52.35 -13.96 -39.80
C GLN A 197 -53.63 -14.80 -39.91
N PRO A 198 -54.33 -15.09 -38.80
CA PRO A 198 -55.73 -15.42 -38.88
C PRO A 198 -56.56 -14.13 -38.80
N GLY A 199 -57.19 -13.78 -39.92
CA GLY A 199 -58.30 -12.84 -39.95
C GLY A 199 -59.52 -13.42 -39.21
N ARG A 200 -60.23 -12.55 -38.49
CA ARG A 200 -61.60 -12.79 -38.03
C ARG A 200 -62.42 -11.54 -38.24
N ASP A 201 -62.95 -11.46 -39.46
CA ASP A 201 -64.21 -10.81 -39.79
C ASP A 201 -65.35 -11.84 -39.65
N ARG A 202 -66.57 -11.31 -39.41
CA ARG A 202 -67.92 -11.94 -39.28
C ARG A 202 -68.44 -11.90 -37.84
N ASP A 203 -69.31 -10.96 -37.45
CA ASP A 203 -70.54 -10.45 -38.05
C ASP A 203 -71.72 -11.46 -37.99
N GLN A 204 -72.83 -10.95 -37.44
CA GLN A 204 -74.22 -11.31 -37.70
C GLN A 204 -74.90 -12.54 -37.04
N SER A 205 -75.89 -12.22 -36.19
CA SER A 205 -77.32 -12.59 -36.30
C SER A 205 -77.95 -13.51 -35.24
N ILE A 206 -79.17 -13.08 -34.88
CA ILE A 206 -80.09 -13.53 -33.82
C ILE A 206 -81.04 -14.65 -34.35
N PRO A 207 -82.08 -15.10 -33.61
CA PRO A 207 -82.34 -16.49 -33.18
C PRO A 207 -83.40 -17.23 -34.04
N PRO A 208 -83.82 -18.46 -33.67
CA PRO A 208 -85.28 -18.69 -33.71
C PRO A 208 -85.86 -19.60 -32.61
N SER A 209 -87.05 -19.17 -32.16
CA SER A 209 -88.32 -19.91 -32.02
C SER A 209 -88.43 -21.19 -31.17
N ALA A 210 -89.51 -21.16 -30.37
CA ALA A 210 -89.97 -22.16 -29.41
C ALA A 210 -90.32 -23.55 -30.00
N PRO A 211 -90.21 -24.62 -29.20
CA PRO A 211 -90.53 -25.99 -29.61
C PRO A 211 -92.04 -26.27 -29.54
N THR A 212 -92.55 -26.93 -30.59
CA THR A 212 -93.87 -27.57 -30.60
C THR A 212 -93.76 -29.01 -30.08
N ASP A 213 -94.61 -29.34 -29.10
CA ASP A 213 -94.86 -30.69 -28.57
C ASP A 213 -95.31 -31.65 -29.70
N ARG A 214 -94.40 -32.47 -30.23
CA ARG A 214 -94.77 -33.70 -30.98
C ARG A 214 -93.68 -34.74 -31.29
N ASP A 215 -92.50 -34.75 -30.68
CA ASP A 215 -91.43 -35.72 -31.06
C ASP A 215 -90.79 -36.49 -29.88
N HIS A 216 -91.58 -37.17 -29.05
CA HIS A 216 -91.06 -37.89 -27.87
C HIS A 216 -90.52 -39.32 -28.11
N GLU A 217 -90.55 -39.86 -29.33
CA GLU A 217 -89.91 -41.16 -29.64
C GLU A 217 -88.69 -41.07 -30.57
N GLU A 218 -88.51 -39.98 -31.33
CA GLU A 218 -87.32 -39.77 -32.19
C GLU A 218 -86.16 -39.04 -31.47
N THR A 219 -86.42 -38.47 -30.29
CA THR A 219 -85.45 -37.73 -29.47
C THR A 219 -84.49 -38.62 -28.69
N VAL A 220 -84.85 -39.88 -28.40
CA VAL A 220 -83.99 -40.81 -27.65
C VAL A 220 -82.84 -41.32 -28.53
N GLY A 221 -83.11 -41.73 -29.77
CA GLY A 221 -82.07 -42.14 -30.72
C GLY A 221 -81.14 -40.99 -31.14
N ARG A 222 -81.68 -39.77 -31.26
CA ARG A 222 -80.89 -38.56 -31.52
C ARG A 222 -80.01 -38.18 -30.33
N ALA A 223 -80.51 -38.29 -29.10
CA ALA A 223 -79.73 -38.03 -27.88
C ALA A 223 -78.60 -39.07 -27.68
N GLU A 224 -78.79 -40.32 -28.07
CA GLU A 224 -77.73 -41.33 -28.07
C GLU A 224 -76.68 -41.04 -29.17
N GLY A 225 -77.10 -40.63 -30.37
CA GLY A 225 -76.20 -40.17 -31.42
C GLY A 225 -75.37 -38.94 -31.02
N ASP A 226 -75.99 -37.97 -30.37
CA ASP A 226 -75.31 -36.76 -29.87
C ASP A 226 -74.30 -37.09 -28.76
N ARG A 227 -74.61 -38.06 -27.89
CA ARG A 227 -73.67 -38.56 -26.87
C ARG A 227 -72.47 -39.27 -27.49
N LEU A 228 -72.70 -40.11 -28.50
CA LEU A 228 -71.61 -40.78 -29.22
C LEU A 228 -70.71 -39.76 -29.93
N ALA A 229 -71.28 -38.75 -30.60
CA ALA A 229 -70.51 -37.68 -31.22
C ALA A 229 -69.70 -36.86 -30.20
N ALA A 230 -70.24 -36.61 -29.01
CA ALA A 230 -69.51 -35.96 -27.92
C ALA A 230 -68.33 -36.81 -27.43
N VAL A 231 -68.54 -38.13 -27.25
CA VAL A 231 -67.47 -39.07 -26.86
C VAL A 231 -66.38 -39.16 -27.94
N GLU A 232 -66.73 -39.19 -29.22
CA GLU A 232 -65.75 -39.20 -30.31
C GLU A 232 -64.91 -37.92 -30.35
N THR A 233 -65.54 -36.78 -30.06
CA THR A 233 -64.86 -35.49 -29.95
C THR A 233 -63.89 -35.48 -28.76
N GLU A 234 -64.32 -35.99 -27.60
CA GLU A 234 -63.49 -36.10 -26.41
C GLU A 234 -62.31 -37.05 -26.62
N VAL A 235 -62.53 -38.22 -27.22
CA VAL A 235 -61.47 -39.17 -27.57
C VAL A 235 -60.47 -38.55 -28.54
N SER A 236 -60.94 -37.77 -29.51
CA SER A 236 -60.06 -37.05 -30.45
C SER A 236 -59.22 -35.99 -29.74
N HIS A 237 -59.80 -35.25 -28.78
CA HIS A 237 -59.07 -34.29 -27.95
C HIS A 237 -58.01 -34.98 -27.08
N LEU A 238 -58.37 -36.09 -26.41
CA LEU A 238 -57.46 -36.87 -25.57
C LEU A 238 -56.30 -37.46 -26.37
N ARG A 239 -56.53 -37.88 -27.62
CA ARG A 239 -55.47 -38.31 -28.54
C ARG A 239 -54.52 -37.16 -28.87
N GLY A 240 -55.06 -35.98 -29.18
CA GLY A 240 -54.25 -34.78 -29.42
C GLY A 240 -53.40 -34.37 -28.22
N ASP A 241 -53.95 -34.48 -27.00
CA ASP A 241 -53.20 -34.21 -25.77
C ASP A 241 -52.13 -35.26 -25.49
N ARG A 242 -52.40 -36.53 -25.76
CA ARG A 242 -51.40 -37.60 -25.70
C ARG A 242 -50.23 -37.32 -26.63
N ASP A 243 -50.48 -36.99 -27.89
CA ASP A 243 -49.42 -36.72 -28.86
C ASP A 243 -48.56 -35.50 -28.45
N ARG A 244 -49.19 -34.48 -27.87
CA ARG A 244 -48.49 -33.31 -27.29
C ARG A 244 -47.63 -33.70 -26.10
N LEU A 245 -48.15 -34.55 -25.20
CA LEU A 245 -47.38 -35.04 -24.06
C LEU A 245 -46.21 -35.92 -24.50
N ASP A 246 -46.41 -36.81 -25.47
CA ASP A 246 -45.36 -37.66 -26.04
C ASP A 246 -44.26 -36.80 -26.69
N ALA A 247 -44.63 -35.74 -27.42
CA ALA A 247 -43.66 -34.78 -27.95
C ALA A 247 -42.88 -34.05 -26.84
N ARG A 248 -43.55 -33.63 -25.76
CA ARG A 248 -42.89 -32.99 -24.60
C ARG A 248 -41.95 -33.95 -23.89
N VAL A 249 -42.34 -35.21 -23.70
CA VAL A 249 -41.49 -36.27 -23.12
C VAL A 249 -40.25 -36.48 -23.99
N GLY A 250 -40.40 -36.54 -25.32
CA GLY A 250 -39.26 -36.65 -26.24
C GLY A 250 -38.29 -35.46 -26.21
N VAL A 251 -38.78 -34.25 -25.96
CA VAL A 251 -37.92 -33.07 -25.75
C VAL A 251 -37.22 -33.13 -24.39
N LEU A 252 -37.95 -33.48 -23.33
CA LEU A 252 -37.38 -33.61 -21.99
C LEU A 252 -36.31 -34.70 -21.91
N GLN A 253 -36.53 -35.85 -22.56
CA GLN A 253 -35.55 -36.93 -22.61
C GLN A 253 -34.24 -36.46 -23.26
N ARG A 254 -34.32 -35.79 -24.42
CA ARG A 254 -33.13 -35.20 -25.07
C ARG A 254 -32.44 -34.15 -24.19
N GLY A 255 -33.21 -33.36 -23.43
CA GLY A 255 -32.67 -32.43 -22.44
C GLY A 255 -31.91 -33.14 -21.32
N VAL A 256 -32.45 -34.25 -20.80
CA VAL A 256 -31.80 -35.07 -19.78
C VAL A 256 -30.52 -35.71 -20.32
N ASP A 257 -30.54 -36.20 -21.55
CA ASP A 257 -29.36 -36.80 -22.20
C ASP A 257 -28.24 -35.75 -22.39
N ALA A 258 -28.60 -34.53 -22.84
CA ALA A 258 -27.65 -33.42 -22.98
C ALA A 258 -27.03 -33.01 -21.63
N VAL A 259 -27.84 -32.82 -20.59
CA VAL A 259 -27.35 -32.48 -19.24
C VAL A 259 -26.47 -33.60 -18.67
N THR A 260 -26.77 -34.86 -18.99
CA THR A 260 -25.97 -36.02 -18.57
C THR A 260 -24.59 -35.99 -19.26
N ALA A 261 -24.54 -35.70 -20.56
CA ALA A 261 -23.28 -35.54 -21.29
C ALA A 261 -22.44 -34.38 -20.73
N ASP A 262 -23.04 -33.21 -20.50
CA ASP A 262 -22.35 -32.04 -19.93
C ASP A 262 -21.78 -32.35 -18.54
N ARG A 263 -22.56 -33.03 -17.69
CA ARG A 263 -22.11 -33.46 -16.37
C ARG A 263 -20.89 -34.37 -16.45
N ASP A 264 -20.88 -35.32 -17.38
CA ASP A 264 -19.80 -36.27 -17.53
C ASP A 264 -18.54 -35.61 -18.15
N GLU A 265 -18.71 -34.63 -19.03
CA GLU A 265 -17.62 -33.77 -19.51
C GLU A 265 -17.00 -32.94 -18.37
N LEU A 266 -17.83 -32.29 -17.54
CA LEU A 266 -17.36 -31.53 -16.37
C LEU A 266 -16.63 -32.42 -15.36
N ARG A 267 -17.09 -33.66 -15.15
CA ARG A 267 -16.38 -34.65 -14.33
C ARG A 267 -15.00 -34.98 -14.91
N GLY A 268 -14.90 -35.14 -16.23
CA GLY A 268 -13.63 -35.34 -16.93
C GLY A 268 -12.66 -34.16 -16.72
N LYS A 269 -13.13 -32.93 -16.93
CA LYS A 269 -12.34 -31.70 -16.69
C LYS A 269 -11.89 -31.60 -15.22
N LEU A 270 -12.77 -31.92 -14.27
CA LEU A 270 -12.45 -31.90 -12.84
C LEU A 270 -11.36 -32.94 -12.49
N ALA A 271 -11.40 -34.12 -13.10
CA ALA A 271 -10.36 -35.13 -12.93
C ALA A 271 -9.00 -34.64 -13.48
N THR A 272 -8.97 -34.02 -14.65
CA THR A 272 -7.74 -33.44 -15.25
C THR A 272 -7.15 -32.35 -14.36
N VAL A 273 -7.96 -31.38 -13.92
CA VAL A 273 -7.51 -30.32 -13.01
C VAL A 273 -7.04 -30.90 -11.67
N GLY A 274 -7.72 -31.93 -11.16
CA GLY A 274 -7.28 -32.66 -9.97
C GLY A 274 -5.87 -33.27 -10.12
N ALA A 275 -5.57 -33.85 -11.27
CA ALA A 275 -4.25 -34.38 -11.58
C ALA A 275 -3.19 -33.28 -11.71
N GLU A 276 -3.51 -32.14 -12.32
CA GLU A 276 -2.61 -30.98 -12.41
C GLU A 276 -2.29 -30.40 -11.03
N VAL A 277 -3.30 -30.24 -10.17
CA VAL A 277 -3.11 -29.77 -8.79
C VAL A 277 -2.23 -30.72 -8.00
N ALA A 278 -2.42 -32.04 -8.16
CA ALA A 278 -1.54 -33.03 -7.53
C ALA A 278 -0.09 -32.89 -8.03
N GLY A 279 0.12 -32.72 -9.34
CA GLY A 279 1.44 -32.50 -9.94
C GLY A 279 2.12 -31.22 -9.44
N LEU A 280 1.38 -30.10 -9.37
CA LEU A 280 1.88 -28.85 -8.82
C LEU A 280 2.23 -28.96 -7.33
N ARG A 281 1.44 -29.72 -6.56
CA ARG A 281 1.72 -29.98 -5.15
C ARG A 281 3.03 -30.75 -4.97
N THR A 282 3.26 -31.80 -5.76
CA THR A 282 4.53 -32.55 -5.74
C THR A 282 5.71 -31.66 -6.15
N ARG A 283 5.55 -30.81 -7.17
CA ARG A 283 6.59 -29.85 -7.58
C ARG A 283 6.91 -28.84 -6.49
N ASN A 284 5.90 -28.29 -5.82
CA ASN A 284 6.09 -27.37 -4.70
C ASN A 284 6.78 -28.04 -3.51
N GLN A 285 6.45 -29.29 -3.19
CA GLN A 285 7.16 -30.05 -2.15
C GLN A 285 8.64 -30.25 -2.50
N ARG A 286 8.96 -30.53 -3.76
CA ARG A 286 10.35 -30.64 -4.24
C ARG A 286 11.11 -29.32 -4.13
N LEU A 287 10.48 -28.21 -4.54
CA LEU A 287 11.09 -26.87 -4.42
C LEU A 287 11.29 -26.46 -2.96
N LEU A 288 10.37 -26.80 -2.07
CA LEU A 288 10.53 -26.55 -0.63
C LEU A 288 11.70 -27.34 -0.04
N ALA A 289 11.89 -28.59 -0.46
CA ALA A 289 13.06 -29.38 -0.08
C ALA A 289 14.36 -28.75 -0.60
N GLU A 290 14.39 -28.32 -1.87
CA GLU A 290 15.55 -27.65 -2.47
C GLU A 290 15.89 -26.33 -1.76
N ILE A 291 14.89 -25.52 -1.41
CA ILE A 291 15.09 -24.30 -0.62
C ILE A 291 15.63 -24.63 0.77
N GLY A 292 15.17 -25.73 1.37
CA GLY A 292 15.70 -26.25 2.63
C GLY A 292 17.20 -26.56 2.52
N ASP A 293 17.58 -27.36 1.53
CA ASP A 293 18.98 -27.74 1.27
C ASP A 293 19.86 -26.52 0.99
N LEU A 294 19.36 -25.54 0.20
CA LEU A 294 20.09 -24.31 -0.09
C LEU A 294 20.31 -23.46 1.16
N ARG A 295 19.30 -23.35 2.04
CA ARG A 295 19.44 -22.66 3.32
C ARG A 295 20.42 -23.37 4.25
N GLU A 296 20.41 -24.70 4.29
CA GLU A 296 21.37 -25.47 5.08
C GLU A 296 22.81 -25.28 4.56
N ARG A 297 23.01 -25.26 3.23
CA ARG A 297 24.29 -24.93 2.61
C ARG A 297 24.74 -23.51 2.94
N GLU A 298 23.84 -22.53 2.87
CA GLU A 298 24.13 -21.13 3.20
C GLU A 298 24.52 -20.98 4.68
N GLN A 299 23.81 -21.66 5.59
CA GLN A 299 24.14 -21.65 7.01
C GLN A 299 25.47 -22.37 7.28
N GLY A 300 25.73 -23.49 6.62
CA GLY A 300 26.97 -24.25 6.73
C GLY A 300 28.19 -23.50 6.19
N GLN A 301 28.05 -22.74 5.10
CA GLN A 301 29.13 -21.93 4.51
C GLN A 301 29.28 -20.56 5.18
N GLY A 302 28.21 -19.98 5.70
CA GLY A 302 28.24 -18.68 6.39
C GLY A 302 28.95 -18.73 7.74
N GLN A 303 28.83 -19.83 8.50
CA GLN A 303 29.49 -19.96 9.80
C GLN A 303 31.02 -19.92 9.76
N PRO A 304 31.75 -20.66 8.88
CA PRO A 304 33.21 -20.63 8.86
C PRO A 304 33.74 -19.26 8.40
N VAL A 305 33.08 -18.60 7.45
CA VAL A 305 33.46 -17.24 7.03
C VAL A 305 33.23 -16.23 8.15
N GLN A 306 32.09 -16.30 8.84
CA GLN A 306 31.82 -15.41 9.98
C GLN A 306 32.78 -15.66 11.15
N ARG A 307 33.14 -16.92 11.44
CA ARG A 307 34.14 -17.25 12.47
C ARG A 307 35.51 -16.72 12.08
N SER A 308 35.96 -16.96 10.85
CA SER A 308 37.23 -16.44 10.34
C SER A 308 37.26 -14.90 10.40
N VAL A 309 36.21 -14.22 9.94
CA VAL A 309 36.14 -12.74 10.02
C VAL A 309 36.13 -12.27 11.48
N ALA A 310 35.41 -12.95 12.38
CA ALA A 310 35.40 -12.60 13.80
C ALA A 310 36.79 -12.80 14.45
N GLU A 311 37.52 -13.84 14.06
CA GLU A 311 38.89 -14.08 14.51
C GLU A 311 39.86 -13.03 13.99
N HIS A 312 39.79 -12.67 12.70
CA HIS A 312 40.58 -11.56 12.14
C HIS A 312 40.28 -10.23 12.83
N LEU A 313 39.00 -9.93 13.10
CA LEU A 313 38.60 -8.70 13.81
C LEU A 313 39.09 -8.67 15.26
N ARG A 314 39.18 -9.83 15.93
CA ARG A 314 39.80 -9.94 17.26
C ARG A 314 41.30 -9.68 17.17
N HIS A 315 41.99 -10.30 16.22
CA HIS A 315 43.41 -10.09 15.99
C HIS A 315 43.75 -8.61 15.76
N PHE A 316 43.05 -7.93 14.84
CA PHE A 316 43.27 -6.51 14.58
C PHE A 316 42.97 -5.62 15.79
N ARG A 317 42.03 -6.02 16.66
CA ARG A 317 41.73 -5.28 17.89
C ARG A 317 42.88 -5.41 18.89
N ASP A 318 43.41 -6.62 19.04
CA ASP A 318 44.53 -6.92 19.93
C ASP A 318 45.81 -6.21 19.46
N GLU A 319 46.10 -6.23 18.14
CA GLU A 319 47.21 -5.47 17.54
C GLU A 319 47.08 -3.96 17.76
N ARG A 320 45.87 -3.41 17.57
CA ARG A 320 45.62 -1.98 17.82
C ARG A 320 45.83 -1.62 19.28
N ASP A 321 45.39 -2.48 20.20
CA ASP A 321 45.54 -2.25 21.63
C ASP A 321 47.01 -2.43 22.07
N GLN A 322 47.78 -3.31 21.43
CA GLN A 322 49.23 -3.41 21.59
C GLN A 322 49.93 -2.13 21.09
N ALA A 323 49.62 -1.66 19.89
CA ALA A 323 50.19 -0.43 19.34
C ALA A 323 49.89 0.79 20.22
N ARG A 324 48.71 0.84 20.85
CA ARG A 324 48.38 1.87 21.85
C ARG A 324 49.28 1.80 23.08
N ARG A 325 49.51 0.60 23.63
CA ARG A 325 50.41 0.41 24.78
C ARG A 325 51.85 0.81 24.45
N GLU A 326 52.33 0.46 23.27
CA GLU A 326 53.67 0.87 22.80
C GLU A 326 53.78 2.39 22.65
N ARG A 327 52.78 3.03 22.04
CA ARG A 327 52.73 4.49 21.96
C ARG A 327 52.74 5.14 23.34
N ASP A 328 51.92 4.66 24.28
CA ASP A 328 51.85 5.21 25.64
C ASP A 328 53.13 4.94 26.44
N ARG A 329 53.90 3.89 26.09
CA ARG A 329 55.25 3.65 26.60
C ARG A 329 56.23 4.68 26.05
N TYR A 330 56.29 4.87 24.73
CA TYR A 330 57.17 5.87 24.11
C TYR A 330 56.87 7.30 24.56
N GLN A 331 55.59 7.62 24.78
CA GLN A 331 55.18 8.91 25.33
C GLN A 331 55.81 9.14 26.72
N ARG A 332 55.77 8.13 27.60
CA ARG A 332 56.38 8.19 28.94
C ARG A 332 57.89 8.31 28.88
N GLU A 333 58.56 7.54 28.01
CA GLU A 333 60.01 7.63 27.80
C GLU A 333 60.40 9.04 27.30
N ARG A 334 59.63 9.61 26.38
CA ARG A 334 59.83 10.99 25.88
C ARG A 334 59.64 12.02 26.99
N ASP A 335 58.59 11.90 27.78
CA ASP A 335 58.29 12.85 28.86
C ASP A 335 59.35 12.76 29.98
N GLN A 336 59.89 11.55 30.25
CA GLN A 336 61.04 11.35 31.14
C GLN A 336 62.29 12.03 30.59
N ALA A 337 62.65 11.78 29.32
CA ALA A 337 63.80 12.43 28.68
C ALA A 337 63.67 13.95 28.70
N ARG A 338 62.45 14.49 28.49
CA ARG A 338 62.17 15.93 28.58
C ARG A 338 62.35 16.47 30.00
N ALA A 339 61.92 15.71 31.01
CA ALA A 339 62.13 16.09 32.41
C ALA A 339 63.61 16.05 32.81
N GLU A 340 64.38 15.07 32.32
CA GLU A 340 65.83 15.01 32.51
C GLU A 340 66.55 16.18 31.84
N LEU A 341 66.14 16.54 30.63
CA LEU A 341 66.69 17.70 29.92
C LEU A 341 66.40 18.99 30.69
N ALA A 342 65.16 19.17 31.17
CA ALA A 342 64.78 20.33 31.97
C ALA A 342 65.58 20.43 33.28
N ARG A 343 65.87 19.30 33.93
CA ARG A 343 66.76 19.27 35.12
C ARG A 343 68.18 19.73 34.78
N ARG A 344 68.74 19.23 33.67
CA ARG A 344 70.07 19.66 33.21
C ARG A 344 70.11 21.14 32.86
N ASP A 345 69.08 21.66 32.23
CA ASP A 345 68.97 23.10 31.94
C ASP A 345 68.90 23.92 33.24
N THR A 346 68.13 23.48 34.25
CA THR A 346 68.11 24.17 35.54
C THR A 346 69.44 24.11 36.29
N ASP A 347 70.17 22.99 36.21
CA ASP A 347 71.50 22.87 36.79
C ASP A 347 72.49 23.78 36.05
N HIS A 348 72.42 23.84 34.72
CA HIS A 348 73.27 24.70 33.90
C HIS A 348 72.98 26.19 34.11
N ASP A 349 71.71 26.57 34.30
CA ASP A 349 71.31 27.94 34.66
C ASP A 349 71.78 28.32 36.07
N HIS A 350 71.80 27.39 37.02
CA HIS A 350 72.39 27.60 38.34
C HIS A 350 73.91 27.82 38.24
N GLU A 351 74.63 27.00 37.48
CA GLU A 351 76.05 27.21 37.19
C GLU A 351 76.30 28.55 36.48
N ARG A 352 75.48 28.90 35.48
CA ARG A 352 75.59 30.19 34.77
C ARG A 352 75.32 31.37 35.69
N ARG A 353 74.32 31.30 36.56
CA ARG A 353 74.02 32.36 37.55
C ARG A 353 75.12 32.55 38.57
N ASP A 354 75.81 31.48 38.97
CA ASP A 354 76.97 31.59 39.85
C ASP A 354 78.19 32.20 39.14
N THR A 355 78.31 32.04 37.81
CA THR A 355 79.38 32.69 37.01
C THR A 355 79.07 34.11 36.51
N HIS A 356 77.81 34.54 36.46
CA HIS A 356 77.40 35.83 35.86
C HIS A 356 76.70 36.79 36.84
N ARG A 357 77.00 36.73 38.14
CA ARG A 357 76.40 37.63 39.14
C ARG A 357 76.81 39.11 39.03
N ASP A 358 77.77 39.49 38.17
CA ASP A 358 78.27 40.88 38.13
C ASP A 358 78.05 41.68 36.84
N GLU A 359 77.53 41.12 35.74
CA GLU A 359 77.29 41.95 34.55
C GLU A 359 76.07 41.47 33.77
N SER A 360 74.96 42.22 33.80
CA SER A 360 74.17 42.55 32.59
C SER A 360 72.96 43.45 32.89
N ALA A 361 72.99 44.60 32.21
CA ALA A 361 71.98 45.65 32.11
C ALA A 361 70.77 45.24 31.25
N PRO A 362 69.66 46.01 31.25
CA PRO A 362 68.41 45.60 30.61
C PRO A 362 68.41 45.91 29.10
N LEU A 363 68.45 44.87 28.26
CA LEU A 363 68.12 44.95 26.84
C LEU A 363 66.82 44.17 26.59
N SER A 364 65.68 44.84 26.82
CA SER A 364 64.33 44.26 26.70
C SER A 364 63.37 45.19 25.95
N SER A 365 63.72 45.61 24.73
CA SER A 365 62.77 46.34 23.87
C SER A 365 62.78 45.95 22.39
N ALA A 366 63.80 45.24 21.89
CA ALA A 366 63.92 44.95 20.44
C ALA A 366 63.12 43.73 19.95
N THR A 367 62.64 42.85 20.83
CA THR A 367 61.92 41.62 20.44
C THR A 367 60.40 41.80 20.32
N GLY A 368 59.84 42.85 20.93
CA GLY A 368 58.40 43.13 20.85
C GLY A 368 57.94 43.67 19.50
N GLU A 369 58.85 44.29 18.74
CA GLU A 369 58.52 44.93 17.44
C GLU A 369 58.53 43.90 16.30
N ALA A 370 59.51 42.99 16.28
CA ALA A 370 59.57 41.89 15.30
C ALA A 370 58.41 40.89 15.42
N VAL A 371 57.91 40.63 16.64
CA VAL A 371 56.73 39.78 16.84
C VAL A 371 55.45 40.47 16.36
N ARG A 372 55.39 41.81 16.46
CA ARG A 372 54.25 42.60 15.97
C ARG A 372 54.22 42.65 14.45
N GLU A 373 55.39 42.85 13.81
CA GLU A 373 55.54 42.86 12.35
C GLU A 373 55.25 41.50 11.72
N TRP A 374 55.67 40.40 12.37
CA TRP A 374 55.35 39.04 11.90
C TRP A 374 53.84 38.76 11.95
N ASN A 375 53.15 39.16 13.03
CA ASN A 375 51.70 38.99 13.15
C ASN A 375 50.91 39.83 12.13
N GLU A 376 51.36 41.05 11.82
CA GLU A 376 50.73 41.88 10.77
C GLU A 376 50.93 41.31 9.36
N THR A 377 52.05 40.62 9.13
CA THR A 377 52.35 39.99 7.85
C THR A 377 51.54 38.70 7.66
N VAL A 378 51.43 37.88 8.70
CA VAL A 378 50.60 36.66 8.67
C VAL A 378 49.11 37.02 8.54
N GLY A 379 48.64 38.06 9.23
CA GLY A 379 47.26 38.54 9.12
C GLY A 379 46.88 39.00 7.69
N ARG A 380 47.78 39.72 7.00
CA ARG A 380 47.57 40.15 5.60
C ARG A 380 47.54 38.95 4.63
N ASN A 381 48.44 38.01 4.77
CA ASN A 381 48.49 36.83 3.89
C ASN A 381 47.25 35.93 4.04
N ILE A 382 46.66 35.86 5.23
CA ILE A 382 45.40 35.12 5.45
C ILE A 382 44.20 35.88 4.85
N ALA A 383 44.16 37.20 4.95
CA ALA A 383 43.10 38.01 4.34
C ALA A 383 43.12 37.92 2.80
N GLU A 384 44.31 37.98 2.19
CA GLU A 384 44.51 37.86 0.74
C GLU A 384 44.17 36.46 0.21
N ALA A 385 44.45 35.41 1.00
CA ALA A 385 44.07 34.03 0.67
C ALA A 385 42.54 33.79 0.72
N LEU A 386 41.78 34.60 1.46
CA LEU A 386 40.33 34.48 1.59
C LEU A 386 39.56 35.26 0.51
N GLU A 387 40.13 36.34 -0.06
CA GLU A 387 39.54 37.06 -1.20
C GLU A 387 39.49 36.22 -2.49
N GLY A 388 40.31 35.17 -2.60
CA GLY A 388 40.33 34.25 -3.75
C GLY A 388 39.30 33.12 -3.72
N ILE A 389 38.46 33.01 -2.68
CA ILE A 389 37.46 31.93 -2.57
C ILE A 389 36.19 32.34 -3.31
N GLU A 390 35.95 31.75 -4.49
CA GLU A 390 34.85 32.06 -5.42
C GLU A 390 33.42 31.89 -4.84
N HIS A 391 33.27 31.38 -3.61
CA HIS A 391 31.98 31.15 -2.96
C HIS A 391 31.97 31.55 -1.47
N PRO A 392 31.81 32.85 -1.14
CA PRO A 392 31.76 33.34 0.25
C PRO A 392 30.58 32.81 1.06
N GLU A 393 29.54 32.29 0.39
CA GLU A 393 28.39 31.65 1.02
C GLU A 393 28.73 30.34 1.74
N ILE A 394 29.81 29.64 1.35
CA ILE A 394 30.29 28.43 2.03
C ILE A 394 30.98 28.81 3.35
N ALA A 395 31.86 29.81 3.31
CA ALA A 395 32.55 30.32 4.50
C ALA A 395 31.57 30.94 5.52
N LYS A 396 30.55 31.69 5.05
CA LYS A 396 29.45 32.21 5.88
C LYS A 396 28.64 31.10 6.56
N ARG A 397 28.36 30.02 5.83
CA ARG A 397 27.61 28.87 6.34
C ARG A 397 28.41 28.10 7.39
N ASP A 398 29.72 27.95 7.18
CA ASP A 398 30.58 27.18 8.07
C ASP A 398 30.95 27.97 9.36
N LEU A 399 31.10 29.29 9.29
CA LEU A 399 31.42 30.14 10.46
C LEU A 399 30.19 30.59 11.26
N GLY A 400 28.99 30.51 10.66
CA GLY A 400 27.75 31.03 11.23
C GLY A 400 27.63 32.56 11.10
N GLN A 401 26.45 33.04 10.72
CA GLN A 401 26.18 34.45 10.33
C GLN A 401 26.73 35.49 11.33
N VAL A 402 26.48 35.29 12.63
CA VAL A 402 26.86 36.24 13.70
C VAL A 402 28.38 36.38 13.84
N ARG A 403 29.13 35.32 13.54
CA ARG A 403 30.57 35.31 13.71
C ARG A 403 31.31 35.71 12.44
N TRP A 404 30.74 35.40 11.29
CA TRP A 404 31.16 35.99 10.02
C TRP A 404 31.15 37.53 10.10
N ASP A 405 30.08 38.11 10.66
CA ASP A 405 29.97 39.55 10.84
C ASP A 405 31.07 40.10 11.79
N LYS A 406 31.42 39.37 12.87
CA LYS A 406 32.52 39.76 13.78
C LYS A 406 33.91 39.68 13.14
N PHE A 407 34.16 38.64 12.34
CA PHE A 407 35.40 38.48 11.59
C PHE A 407 35.56 39.59 10.55
N THR A 408 34.51 39.91 9.79
CA THR A 408 34.56 40.98 8.78
C THR A 408 34.60 42.39 9.37
N THR A 409 34.14 42.58 10.60
CA THR A 409 34.23 43.87 11.32
C THR A 409 35.55 44.02 12.09
N GLY A 410 36.46 43.04 12.02
CA GLY A 410 37.77 43.08 12.67
C GLY A 410 37.71 42.95 14.19
N THR A 411 36.58 42.50 14.76
CA THR A 411 36.38 42.37 16.21
C THR A 411 36.83 41.02 16.77
N GLU A 412 37.10 40.04 15.90
CA GLU A 412 37.76 38.77 16.25
C GLU A 412 38.99 38.58 15.36
N SER A 413 40.11 38.15 15.95
CA SER A 413 41.34 37.87 15.21
C SER A 413 41.23 36.55 14.44
N ALA A 414 42.03 36.39 13.39
CA ALA A 414 42.12 35.13 12.65
C ALA A 414 42.55 33.94 13.55
N GLU A 415 43.33 34.19 14.60
CA GLU A 415 43.71 33.18 15.58
C GLU A 415 42.52 32.72 16.44
N ASP A 416 41.62 33.62 16.83
CA ASP A 416 40.45 33.27 17.63
C ASP A 416 39.42 32.47 16.81
N VAL A 417 39.36 32.73 15.51
CA VAL A 417 38.56 31.94 14.55
C VAL A 417 39.17 30.57 14.31
N ALA A 418 40.50 30.50 14.10
CA ALA A 418 41.20 29.23 13.91
C ALA A 418 41.16 28.35 15.17
N ARG A 419 41.34 28.95 16.36
CA ARG A 419 41.26 28.27 17.65
C ARG A 419 39.87 27.68 17.88
N TRP A 420 38.81 28.45 17.62
CA TRP A 420 37.44 27.91 17.69
C TRP A 420 37.18 26.79 16.67
N TRP A 421 37.68 26.90 15.44
CA TRP A 421 37.48 25.85 14.44
C TRP A 421 38.07 24.51 14.89
N VAL A 422 39.25 24.58 15.52
CA VAL A 422 39.96 23.43 16.08
C VAL A 422 39.28 22.88 17.35
N GLU A 423 38.76 23.76 18.22
CA GLU A 423 38.21 23.38 19.53
C GLU A 423 36.74 22.95 19.45
N ASP A 424 35.90 23.69 18.73
CA ASP A 424 34.44 23.55 18.77
C ASP A 424 33.79 23.41 17.38
N GLY A 425 34.35 24.05 16.35
CA GLY A 425 33.75 24.17 15.01
C GLY A 425 33.60 22.82 14.30
N ALA A 426 34.61 21.96 14.39
CA ALA A 426 34.54 20.61 13.83
C ALA A 426 33.41 19.77 14.47
N THR A 427 33.25 19.86 15.79
CA THR A 427 32.19 19.15 16.53
C THR A 427 30.79 19.70 16.25
N ALA A 428 30.64 21.02 16.12
CA ALA A 428 29.37 21.65 15.75
C ALA A 428 28.93 21.26 14.32
N TYR A 429 29.88 21.26 13.37
CA TYR A 429 29.66 20.83 11.99
C TYR A 429 29.16 19.38 11.89
N TRP A 430 29.78 18.45 12.66
CA TRP A 430 29.36 17.06 12.69
C TRP A 430 28.05 16.84 13.45
N ALA A 431 27.76 17.63 14.49
CA ALA A 431 26.50 17.56 15.22
C ALA A 431 25.30 17.98 14.34
N GLU A 432 25.45 19.04 13.54
CA GLU A 432 24.41 19.55 12.66
C GLU A 432 24.10 18.59 11.49
N GLN A 433 25.11 17.90 10.95
CA GLN A 433 24.88 16.83 9.95
C GLN A 433 24.29 15.54 10.53
N SER A 434 24.36 15.34 11.85
CA SER A 434 23.88 14.13 12.53
C SER A 434 22.46 14.25 13.07
N THR A 435 21.88 15.44 13.08
CA THR A 435 20.47 15.66 13.43
C THR A 435 19.55 15.22 12.28
N PRO A 436 18.65 14.23 12.48
CA PRO A 436 17.63 13.94 11.51
C PRO A 436 16.69 15.13 11.37
N ASP A 437 16.48 15.53 10.12
CA ASP A 437 15.69 16.65 9.65
C ASP A 437 14.36 16.82 10.42
N ARG A 438 14.30 17.86 11.27
CA ARG A 438 13.13 18.24 12.08
C ARG A 438 12.13 19.12 11.33
N SER A 439 12.32 19.34 10.02
CA SER A 439 11.44 20.21 9.22
C SER A 439 10.06 19.62 8.86
N ALA A 440 9.64 18.52 9.49
CA ALA A 440 8.26 18.05 9.48
C ALA A 440 7.35 18.79 10.51
N GLU A 441 7.58 20.09 10.73
CA GLU A 441 6.58 20.93 11.38
C GLU A 441 5.40 21.16 10.43
N ARG A 442 4.25 20.66 10.88
CA ARG A 442 2.95 20.72 10.22
C ARG A 442 2.59 22.17 9.84
N PRO A 443 1.93 22.39 8.70
CA PRO A 443 1.26 23.66 8.46
C PRO A 443 0.17 23.85 9.52
N ARG A 444 0.31 24.91 10.33
CA ARG A 444 -0.77 25.42 11.17
C ARG A 444 -1.85 25.93 10.22
N LEU A 445 -2.91 25.14 10.06
CA LEU A 445 -4.14 25.58 9.41
C LEU A 445 -4.72 26.73 10.21
N SER A 446 -4.85 27.86 9.52
CA SER A 446 -5.55 29.06 9.96
C SER A 446 -6.94 28.70 10.46
N ARG A 447 -7.18 29.00 11.73
CA ARG A 447 -8.48 28.92 12.40
C ARG A 447 -9.30 30.14 11.96
N PRO A 448 -10.51 29.99 11.41
CA PRO A 448 -11.36 31.15 11.16
C PRO A 448 -11.84 31.72 12.50
N GLU A 449 -11.64 33.01 12.66
CA GLU A 449 -12.27 33.84 13.68
C GLU A 449 -13.78 33.85 13.43
N ASN A 450 -14.56 33.33 14.39
CA ASN A 450 -15.88 33.88 14.64
C ASN A 450 -16.26 33.73 16.13
N THR A 451 -16.32 34.90 16.75
CA THR A 451 -17.02 35.36 17.94
C THR A 451 -18.20 34.50 18.45
N GLN A 452 -18.11 33.97 19.69
CA GLN A 452 -18.76 34.53 20.91
C GLN A 452 -18.63 33.60 22.14
N PRO A 453 -18.79 34.12 23.38
CA PRO A 453 -18.23 33.55 24.60
C PRO A 453 -19.22 32.66 25.36
N TRP A 454 -18.75 31.50 25.82
CA TRP A 454 -19.40 30.78 26.91
C TRP A 454 -18.33 30.23 27.86
N GLN A 455 -18.41 30.66 29.11
CA GLN A 455 -17.51 30.26 30.19
C GLN A 455 -17.84 28.85 30.71
N PRO A 456 -16.89 28.15 31.36
CA PRO A 456 -17.00 26.74 31.67
C PRO A 456 -17.45 26.49 33.12
N ASP A 457 -18.39 25.58 33.32
CA ASP A 457 -18.48 24.81 34.56
C ASP A 457 -17.51 23.62 34.48
N ARG A 458 -16.58 23.63 35.44
CA ARG A 458 -15.58 22.58 35.66
C ARG A 458 -16.18 21.50 36.53
N GLU A 459 -16.47 20.34 35.95
CA GLU A 459 -16.54 19.09 36.71
C GLU A 459 -15.41 18.15 36.26
N LYS A 460 -14.48 17.90 37.17
CA LYS A 460 -13.38 16.93 37.02
C LYS A 460 -13.89 15.56 37.46
N PRO A 461 -13.77 14.49 36.66
CA PRO A 461 -13.87 13.15 37.20
C PRO A 461 -12.54 12.68 37.81
N ALA A 462 -12.72 11.89 38.87
CA ALA A 462 -11.74 11.50 39.86
C ALA A 462 -10.61 10.60 39.33
N ARG A 463 -9.45 10.76 39.96
CA ARG A 463 -8.27 9.91 39.81
C ARG A 463 -8.56 8.47 40.25
N GLU A 464 -8.55 7.56 39.29
CA GLU A 464 -8.60 6.12 39.57
C GLU A 464 -7.24 5.65 40.10
N ARG A 465 -7.27 5.16 41.35
CA ARG A 465 -6.11 4.72 42.11
C ARG A 465 -5.67 3.33 41.66
N ARG A 466 -4.35 3.22 41.48
CA ARG A 466 -3.54 2.00 41.37
C ARG A 466 -3.99 0.89 42.33
N ASN A 467 -4.36 -0.26 41.79
CA ASN A 467 -4.36 -1.55 42.51
C ASN A 467 -3.16 -2.39 42.08
N ARG A 468 -2.08 -2.31 42.87
CA ARG A 468 -1.01 -3.31 42.95
C ARG A 468 -1.25 -4.11 44.23
N HIS A 469 -1.61 -5.38 44.12
CA HIS A 469 -1.20 -6.50 44.99
C HIS A 469 -2.19 -7.66 44.82
N ARG A 470 -1.72 -8.82 44.33
CA ARG A 470 -1.66 -10.06 45.11
C ARG A 470 -0.86 -11.12 44.36
N ARG A 471 0.19 -11.57 45.03
CA ARG A 471 0.96 -12.79 44.76
C ARG A 471 0.04 -13.97 45.04
N ASN A 472 -0.09 -14.90 44.09
CA ASN A 472 -0.56 -16.25 44.38
C ASN A 472 0.66 -17.13 44.65
N GLY A 473 0.94 -17.36 45.93
CA GLY A 473 1.58 -18.60 46.37
C GLY A 473 0.47 -19.58 46.67
N ILE A 474 0.44 -20.73 46.00
CA ILE A 474 -0.30 -21.90 46.47
C ILE A 474 0.75 -22.98 46.70
N GLU A 475 0.80 -23.34 47.98
CA GLU A 475 1.64 -24.37 48.55
C GLU A 475 1.14 -25.77 48.18
N ARG A 476 2.10 -26.69 48.25
CA ARG A 476 1.93 -28.13 48.28
C ARG A 476 1.02 -28.53 49.45
N SER A 477 0.14 -29.50 49.23
CA SER A 477 -0.30 -30.48 50.25
C SER A 477 -1.09 -31.60 49.61
N ARG A 478 -0.62 -32.83 49.87
CA ARG A 478 -1.14 -34.18 49.58
C ARG A 478 -0.81 -34.77 48.21
#